data_AF-A0A0A0DSS0-F1
#
_entry.id   AF-A0A0A0DSS0-F1
#
_cell.length_a   1.000
_cell.length_b   1.000
_cell.length_c   1.000
_cell.angle_alpha   90.00
_cell.angle_beta   90.00
_cell.angle_gamma   90.00
#
_symmetry.space_group_name_H-M   'P 1'
#
loop_
_entity.id
_entity.type
_entity.pdbx_description
1 polymer ?
#
loop_
_entity_poly.entity_id
_entity_poly.type
_entity_poly.pdbx_seq_one_letter_code
_entity_poly.pdbx_strand_id
1 'polypeptide(L)'
;MFRHLVIVTCAALLGHTAAAQSEAASAPPNPFFLEAADCAAAFEARVIERKAQPRSEARNQAILHDTELGFVYIGVAYRRGLRNPAADEMLKAAEKRWSQLSKRDQAKRLASCVTQAEQLMEDVSGLERFIVKNRASARVDRLLEKEAQATQAKP
;
A
#
# COMPACT_ATOMS: atom_id res chain seq x y z
N MET A 1 -30.32 -54.60 47.00
CA MET A 1 -29.56 -55.70 46.40
C MET A 1 -28.33 -55.10 45.74
N PHE A 2 -27.15 -55.49 46.21
CA PHE A 2 -25.83 -55.16 45.67
C PHE A 2 -25.68 -55.71 44.25
N ARG A 3 -24.99 -54.96 43.37
CA ARG A 3 -24.10 -55.42 42.27
C ARG A 3 -23.97 -54.35 41.18
N HIS A 4 -22.83 -54.00 40.61
CA HIS A 4 -21.42 -54.14 40.90
C HIS A 4 -20.72 -53.01 40.15
N LEU A 5 -19.70 -52.46 40.80
CA LEU A 5 -18.65 -51.62 40.24
C LEU A 5 -17.85 -52.45 39.21
N VAL A 6 -17.65 -51.94 37.99
CA VAL A 6 -16.57 -52.40 37.11
C VAL A 6 -15.89 -51.17 36.52
N ILE A 7 -14.73 -50.87 37.10
CA ILE A 7 -13.71 -49.95 36.58
C ILE A 7 -12.96 -50.72 35.48
N VAL A 8 -12.95 -50.21 34.25
CA VAL A 8 -12.00 -50.63 33.22
C VAL A 8 -11.14 -49.43 32.85
N THR A 9 -9.95 -49.42 33.43
CA THR A 9 -8.81 -48.59 33.08
C THR A 9 -8.27 -49.08 31.74
N CYS A 10 -8.29 -48.24 30.70
CA CYS A 10 -7.66 -48.56 29.42
C CYS A 10 -6.65 -47.47 29.02
N ALA A 11 -5.39 -47.86 29.15
CA ALA A 11 -4.19 -47.49 28.40
C ALA A 11 -4.08 -46.08 27.77
N ALA A 12 -3.00 -45.41 28.20
CA ALA A 12 -2.42 -44.24 27.58
C ALA A 12 -2.14 -44.42 26.08
N LEU A 13 -2.58 -43.44 25.28
CA LEU A 13 -2.01 -43.13 23.97
C LEU A 13 -1.60 -41.66 23.99
N LEU A 14 -0.33 -41.42 24.30
CA LEU A 14 0.37 -40.16 24.08
C LEU A 14 0.54 -39.97 22.57
N GLY A 15 -0.52 -39.51 21.90
CA GLY A 15 -0.44 -39.01 20.53
C GLY A 15 0.27 -37.66 20.53
N HIS A 16 1.59 -37.67 20.38
CA HIS A 16 2.34 -36.48 19.97
C HIS A 16 1.95 -36.14 18.53
N THR A 17 0.86 -35.41 18.32
CA THR A 17 0.63 -34.72 17.06
C THR A 17 1.65 -33.59 16.98
N ALA A 18 2.80 -33.88 16.41
CA ALA A 18 3.71 -32.86 15.91
C ALA A 18 2.91 -32.00 14.93
N ALA A 19 2.52 -30.80 15.38
CA ALA A 19 2.10 -29.75 14.48
C ALA A 19 3.33 -29.40 13.63
N ALA A 20 3.46 -30.08 12.49
CA ALA A 20 4.31 -29.65 11.42
C ALA A 20 3.76 -28.29 10.96
N GLN A 21 4.31 -27.22 11.53
CA GLN A 21 4.21 -25.89 10.94
C GLN A 21 4.94 -25.98 9.61
N SER A 22 4.22 -26.32 8.54
CA SER A 22 4.64 -25.88 7.22
C SER A 22 4.58 -24.35 7.26
N GLU A 23 5.67 -23.72 7.65
CA GLU A 23 6.08 -22.48 7.01
C GLU A 23 6.21 -22.82 5.52
N ALA A 24 5.09 -22.77 4.80
CA ALA A 24 5.12 -22.56 3.38
C ALA A 24 5.87 -21.24 3.22
N ALA A 25 7.19 -21.35 2.96
CA ALA A 25 8.03 -20.23 2.60
C ALA A 25 7.31 -19.53 1.46
N SER A 26 6.64 -18.44 1.80
CA SER A 26 5.90 -17.65 0.84
C SER A 26 6.91 -17.23 -0.20
N ALA A 27 6.65 -17.54 -1.48
CA ALA A 27 7.55 -17.17 -2.55
C ALA A 27 7.99 -15.70 -2.36
N PRO A 28 9.28 -15.38 -2.54
CA PRO A 28 9.79 -14.05 -2.26
C PRO A 28 8.89 -13.03 -2.97
N PRO A 29 8.49 -11.95 -2.27
CA PRO A 29 7.55 -10.99 -2.83
C PRO A 29 8.10 -10.50 -4.17
N ASN A 30 7.23 -10.48 -5.19
CA ASN A 30 7.59 -9.98 -6.52
C ASN A 30 8.36 -8.65 -6.33
N PRO A 31 9.58 -8.50 -6.86
CA PRO A 31 10.41 -7.32 -6.60
C PRO A 31 9.71 -6.02 -7.00
N PHE A 32 8.79 -6.09 -7.96
CA PHE A 32 7.94 -4.96 -8.33
C PHE A 32 7.00 -4.51 -7.20
N PHE A 33 6.49 -5.41 -6.36
CA PHE A 33 5.59 -5.02 -5.26
C PHE A 33 6.29 -4.19 -4.21
N LEU A 34 7.56 -4.51 -3.92
CA LEU A 34 8.40 -3.70 -3.04
C LEU A 34 8.67 -2.32 -3.64
N GLU A 35 9.05 -2.27 -4.93
CA GLU A 35 9.26 -0.99 -5.63
C GLU A 35 7.98 -0.16 -5.71
N ALA A 36 6.84 -0.78 -6.00
CA ALA A 36 5.53 -0.12 -6.07
C ALA A 36 5.14 0.49 -4.72
N ALA A 37 5.35 -0.24 -3.62
CA ALA A 37 5.09 0.28 -2.28
C ALA A 37 6.03 1.45 -1.93
N ASP A 38 7.33 1.32 -2.22
CA ASP A 38 8.31 2.38 -1.97
C ASP A 38 8.00 3.66 -2.77
N CYS A 39 7.64 3.53 -4.05
CA CYS A 39 7.28 4.67 -4.87
C CYS A 39 5.91 5.26 -4.52
N ALA A 40 4.93 4.44 -4.14
CA ALA A 40 3.65 4.94 -3.61
C ALA A 40 3.86 5.79 -2.34
N ALA A 41 4.69 5.33 -1.40
CA ALA A 41 5.04 6.08 -0.20
C ALA A 41 5.77 7.40 -0.54
N ALA A 42 6.65 7.40 -1.55
CA ALA A 42 7.34 8.59 -2.03
C ALA A 42 6.36 9.66 -2.57
N PHE A 43 5.39 9.24 -3.39
CA PHE A 43 4.37 10.15 -3.93
C PHE A 43 3.41 10.65 -2.85
N GLU A 44 3.02 9.79 -1.90
CA GLU A 44 2.21 10.22 -0.75
C GLU A 44 2.93 11.29 0.08
N ALA A 45 4.22 11.11 0.37
CA ALA A 45 5.02 12.12 1.06
C ALA A 45 5.08 13.44 0.26
N ARG A 46 5.24 13.38 -1.06
CA ARG A 46 5.24 14.59 -1.92
C ARG A 46 3.88 15.29 -1.93
N VAL A 47 2.78 14.53 -1.94
CA VAL A 47 1.42 15.09 -1.79
C VAL A 47 1.27 15.79 -0.44
N ILE A 48 1.77 15.20 0.66
CA ILE A 48 1.77 15.83 1.99
C ILE A 48 2.58 17.14 1.98
N GLU A 49 3.77 17.14 1.40
CA GLU A 49 4.61 18.34 1.27
C GLU A 49 3.90 19.43 0.45
N ARG A 50 3.21 19.08 -0.64
CA ARG A 50 2.43 20.04 -1.43
C ARG A 50 1.23 20.59 -0.68
N LYS A 51 0.54 19.78 0.12
CA LYS A 51 -0.58 20.26 0.95
C LYS A 51 -0.17 21.31 1.98
N ALA A 52 1.09 21.31 2.41
CA ALA A 52 1.62 22.35 3.30
C ALA A 52 1.84 23.70 2.59
N GLN A 53 1.77 23.73 1.25
CA GLN A 53 1.93 24.95 0.45
C GLN A 53 0.61 25.72 0.34
N PRO A 54 0.66 27.06 0.15
CA PRO A 54 -0.52 27.88 -0.09
C PRO A 54 -1.40 27.35 -1.23
N ARG A 55 -2.72 27.43 -1.03
CA ARG A 55 -3.70 26.96 -2.02
C ARG A 55 -3.52 27.70 -3.34
N SER A 56 -3.37 26.93 -4.42
CA SER A 56 -3.34 27.42 -5.79
C SER A 56 -3.73 26.31 -6.75
N GLU A 57 -4.16 26.67 -7.95
CA GLU A 57 -4.48 25.70 -8.99
C GLU A 57 -3.24 24.87 -9.39
N ALA A 58 -2.09 25.53 -9.53
CA ALA A 58 -0.83 24.84 -9.82
C ALA A 58 -0.46 23.79 -8.77
N ARG A 59 -0.67 24.09 -7.48
CA ARG A 59 -0.49 23.12 -6.39
C ARG A 59 -1.46 21.94 -6.53
N ASN A 60 -2.74 22.21 -6.81
CA ASN A 60 -3.75 21.17 -6.93
C ASN A 60 -3.48 20.24 -8.12
N GLN A 61 -3.08 20.80 -9.28
CA GLN A 61 -2.66 20.02 -10.44
C GLN A 61 -1.43 19.17 -10.15
N ALA A 62 -0.47 19.72 -9.40
CA ALA A 62 0.71 18.96 -8.99
C ALA A 62 0.37 17.82 -8.02
N ILE A 63 -0.58 18.02 -7.09
CA ILE A 63 -1.11 16.94 -6.23
C ILE A 63 -1.80 15.87 -7.07
N LEU A 64 -2.62 16.27 -8.05
CA LEU A 64 -3.28 15.33 -8.96
C LEU A 64 -2.27 14.49 -9.72
N HIS A 65 -1.28 15.13 -10.35
CA HIS A 65 -0.25 14.43 -11.09
C HIS A 65 0.54 13.45 -10.22
N ASP A 66 0.97 13.86 -9.02
CA ASP A 66 1.65 12.96 -8.08
C ASP A 66 0.78 11.77 -7.68
N THR A 67 -0.51 12.01 -7.49
CA THR A 67 -1.47 10.97 -7.16
C THR A 67 -1.65 10.00 -8.34
N GLU A 68 -1.74 10.47 -9.59
CA GLU A 68 -1.78 9.61 -10.77
C GLU A 68 -0.56 8.69 -10.87
N LEU A 69 0.64 9.24 -10.65
CA LEU A 69 1.90 8.47 -10.66
C LEU A 69 1.95 7.43 -9.53
N GLY A 70 1.43 7.74 -8.33
CA GLY A 70 1.29 6.73 -7.27
C GLY A 70 0.28 5.63 -7.63
N PHE A 71 -0.85 6.01 -8.22
CA PHE A 71 -1.91 5.07 -8.57
C PHE A 71 -1.53 4.12 -9.71
N VAL A 72 -0.66 4.50 -10.65
CA VAL A 72 -0.22 3.56 -11.68
C VAL A 72 0.59 2.40 -11.08
N TYR A 73 1.47 2.66 -10.10
CA TYR A 73 2.18 1.60 -9.38
C TYR A 73 1.22 0.64 -8.67
N ILE A 74 0.25 1.18 -7.95
CA ILE A 74 -0.77 0.40 -7.24
C ILE A 74 -1.59 -0.44 -8.23
N GLY A 75 -2.04 0.17 -9.33
CA GLY A 75 -2.82 -0.51 -10.37
C GLY A 75 -2.06 -1.67 -11.01
N VAL A 76 -0.79 -1.46 -11.37
CA VAL A 76 0.07 -2.51 -11.94
C VAL A 76 0.34 -3.61 -10.92
N ALA A 77 0.57 -3.28 -9.65
CA ALA A 77 0.79 -4.26 -8.59
C ALA A 77 -0.45 -5.15 -8.38
N TYR A 78 -1.64 -4.55 -8.34
CA TYR A 78 -2.91 -5.29 -8.27
C TYR A 78 -3.13 -6.15 -9.52
N ARG A 79 -2.86 -5.64 -10.72
CA ARG A 79 -2.93 -6.48 -11.93
C ARG A 79 -2.01 -7.69 -11.86
N ARG A 80 -0.80 -7.52 -11.31
CA ARG A 80 0.20 -8.58 -11.12
C ARG A 80 -0.09 -9.53 -9.94
N GLY A 81 -1.22 -9.36 -9.26
CA GLY A 81 -1.68 -10.31 -8.23
C GLY A 81 -1.47 -9.86 -6.78
N LEU A 82 -0.93 -8.66 -6.52
CA LEU A 82 -0.89 -8.14 -5.16
C LEU A 82 -2.33 -7.88 -4.67
N ARG A 83 -2.65 -8.27 -3.44
CA ARG A 83 -3.97 -8.11 -2.83
C ARG A 83 -3.81 -7.58 -1.40
N ASN A 84 -4.90 -7.07 -0.86
CA ASN A 84 -4.99 -6.78 0.57
C ASN A 84 -5.15 -8.10 1.33
N PRO A 85 -4.56 -8.28 2.53
CA PRO A 85 -3.89 -7.27 3.37
C PRO A 85 -2.41 -7.01 3.05
N ALA A 86 -1.76 -7.85 2.23
CA ALA A 86 -0.33 -7.75 1.97
C ALA A 86 0.12 -6.40 1.37
N ALA A 87 -0.71 -5.78 0.51
CA ALA A 87 -0.43 -4.45 -0.04
C ALA A 87 -0.32 -3.37 1.04
N ASP A 88 -1.21 -3.41 2.04
CA ASP A 88 -1.27 -2.42 3.12
C ASP A 88 -0.05 -2.56 4.04
N GLU A 89 0.37 -3.79 4.34
CA GLU A 89 1.58 -4.06 5.11
C GLU A 89 2.83 -3.57 4.39
N MET A 90 2.91 -3.81 3.07
CA MET A 90 4.02 -3.34 2.25
C MET A 90 4.09 -1.81 2.19
N LEU A 91 2.95 -1.13 2.00
CA LEU A 91 2.88 0.32 1.98
C LEU A 91 3.30 0.92 3.33
N LYS A 92 2.79 0.39 4.44
CA LYS A 92 3.18 0.84 5.78
C LYS A 92 4.67 0.65 6.05
N ALA A 93 5.25 -0.47 5.59
CA ALA A 93 6.68 -0.70 5.71
C ALA A 93 7.49 0.27 4.83
N ALA A 94 6.99 0.60 3.64
CA ALA A 94 7.58 1.58 2.72
C ALA A 94 7.57 3.00 3.29
N GLU A 95 6.46 3.45 3.88
CA GLU A 95 6.35 4.76 4.55
C GLU A 95 7.39 4.89 5.67
N LYS A 96 7.56 3.83 6.48
CA LYS A 96 8.58 3.79 7.51
C LYS A 96 9.98 3.92 6.91
N ARG A 97 10.31 3.13 5.88
CA ARG A 97 11.61 3.24 5.18
C ARG A 97 11.83 4.64 4.61
N TRP A 98 10.80 5.22 3.98
CA TRP A 98 10.86 6.55 3.41
C TRP A 98 11.22 7.63 4.44
N SER A 99 10.60 7.58 5.63
CA SER A 99 10.87 8.51 6.73
C SER A 99 12.30 8.44 7.28
N GLN A 100 13.00 7.32 7.06
CA GLN A 100 14.37 7.10 7.51
C GLN A 100 15.42 7.55 6.49
N LEU A 101 15.02 7.88 5.26
CA LEU A 101 15.91 8.38 4.22
C LEU A 101 16.33 9.83 4.48
N SER A 102 17.55 10.17 4.11
CA SER A 102 17.99 11.57 4.06
C SER A 102 17.21 12.33 2.98
N LYS A 103 17.10 13.67 3.09
CA LYS A 103 16.43 14.48 2.06
C LYS A 103 17.05 14.33 0.66
N ARG A 104 18.38 14.15 0.59
CA ARG A 104 19.08 13.86 -0.67
C ARG A 104 18.63 12.53 -1.27
N ASP A 105 18.54 11.49 -0.44
CA ASP A 105 18.17 10.15 -0.91
C ASP A 105 16.67 10.06 -1.25
N GLN A 106 15.81 10.78 -0.51
CA GLN A 106 14.40 10.97 -0.87
C GLN A 106 14.28 11.60 -2.26
N ALA A 107 14.99 12.71 -2.53
CA ALA A 107 14.95 13.36 -3.84
C ALA A 107 15.42 12.44 -4.98
N LYS A 108 16.52 11.69 -4.76
CA LYS A 108 17.03 10.72 -5.73
C LYS A 108 16.02 9.60 -6.00
N ARG A 109 15.43 9.01 -4.95
CA ARG A 109 14.44 7.93 -5.06
C ARG A 109 13.19 8.41 -5.78
N LEU A 110 12.68 9.58 -5.41
CA LEU A 110 11.51 10.19 -6.04
C LEU A 110 11.72 10.46 -7.54
N ALA A 111 12.89 10.97 -7.93
CA ALA A 111 13.20 11.19 -9.35
C ALA A 111 13.12 9.89 -10.16
N SER A 112 13.66 8.79 -9.62
CA SER A 112 13.55 7.48 -10.27
C SER A 112 12.11 6.97 -10.33
N CYS A 113 11.34 7.14 -9.26
CA CYS A 113 9.92 6.77 -9.24
C CYS A 113 9.08 7.55 -10.26
N VAL A 114 9.38 8.84 -10.50
CA VAL A 114 8.70 9.65 -11.53
C VAL A 114 8.94 9.05 -12.90
N THR A 115 10.20 8.87 -13.30
CA THR A 115 10.54 8.33 -14.62
C THR A 115 9.93 6.94 -14.85
N GLN A 116 9.97 6.07 -13.84
CA GLN A 116 9.37 4.75 -13.94
C GLN A 116 7.83 4.82 -14.00
N ALA A 117 7.18 5.68 -13.22
CA ALA A 117 5.72 5.83 -13.27
C ALA A 117 5.23 6.38 -14.61
N GLU A 118 5.98 7.30 -15.24
CA GLU A 118 5.69 7.78 -16.59
C GLU A 118 5.74 6.63 -17.60
N GLN A 119 6.78 5.79 -17.54
CA GLN A 119 6.87 4.58 -18.38
C GLN A 119 5.72 3.62 -18.10
N LEU A 120 5.39 3.35 -16.83
CA LEU A 120 4.25 2.50 -16.50
C LEU A 120 2.94 3.06 -17.02
N MET A 121 2.76 4.38 -16.98
CA MET A 121 1.60 5.03 -17.56
C MET A 121 1.54 4.78 -19.06
N GLU A 122 2.66 4.87 -19.78
CA GLU A 122 2.76 4.53 -21.21
C GLU A 122 2.41 3.05 -21.50
N ASP A 123 2.88 2.14 -20.66
CA ASP A 123 2.75 0.69 -20.85
C ASP A 123 1.34 0.15 -20.54
N VAL A 124 0.56 0.83 -19.70
CA VAL A 124 -0.80 0.40 -19.37
C VAL A 124 -1.76 0.70 -20.53
N SER A 125 -2.78 -0.15 -20.69
CA SER A 125 -3.82 0.04 -21.70
C SER A 125 -4.61 1.33 -21.47
N GLY A 126 -5.32 1.80 -22.50
CA GLY A 126 -6.16 2.99 -22.40
C GLY A 126 -7.22 2.91 -21.30
N LEU A 127 -7.82 1.73 -21.11
CA LEU A 127 -8.80 1.49 -20.05
C LEU A 127 -8.17 1.56 -18.65
N GLU A 128 -7.00 0.95 -18.47
CA GLU A 128 -6.28 0.98 -17.20
C GLU A 128 -5.81 2.39 -16.85
N ARG A 129 -5.31 3.14 -17.84
CA ARG A 129 -4.95 4.54 -17.69
C ARG A 129 -6.15 5.38 -17.28
N PHE A 130 -7.31 5.17 -17.90
CA PHE A 130 -8.55 5.85 -17.53
C PHE A 130 -8.94 5.54 -16.08
N ILE A 131 -8.86 4.28 -15.65
CA ILE A 131 -9.14 3.89 -14.26
C ILE A 131 -8.17 4.57 -13.30
N VAL A 132 -6.86 4.57 -13.59
CA VAL A 132 -5.83 5.23 -12.77
C VAL A 132 -6.17 6.71 -12.59
N LYS A 133 -6.40 7.43 -13.69
CA LYS A 133 -6.72 8.86 -13.67
C LYS A 133 -8.00 9.14 -12.90
N ASN A 134 -9.08 8.40 -13.17
CA ASN A 134 -10.36 8.60 -12.50
C ASN A 134 -10.25 8.37 -10.98
N ARG A 135 -9.51 7.33 -10.57
CA ARG A 135 -9.28 7.04 -9.14
C ARG A 135 -8.41 8.09 -8.47
N ALA A 136 -7.39 8.60 -9.15
CA ALA A 136 -6.56 9.69 -8.67
C ALA A 136 -7.37 10.99 -8.50
N SER A 137 -8.15 11.40 -9.51
CA SER A 137 -9.06 12.56 -9.43
C SER A 137 -10.02 12.43 -8.25
N ALA A 138 -10.73 11.30 -8.13
CA ALA A 138 -11.67 11.08 -7.02
C ALA A 138 -10.99 11.07 -5.64
N ARG A 139 -9.70 10.73 -5.55
CA ARG A 139 -8.92 10.84 -4.30
C ARG A 139 -8.57 12.30 -4.01
N VAL A 140 -8.14 13.06 -5.02
CA VAL A 140 -7.75 14.46 -4.87
C VAL A 140 -8.95 15.38 -4.63
N ASP A 141 -10.08 15.16 -5.30
CA ASP A 141 -11.30 15.94 -5.08
C ASP A 141 -11.72 15.86 -3.60
N ARG A 142 -11.82 14.63 -3.06
CA ARG A 142 -12.13 14.41 -1.63
C ARG A 142 -11.08 15.01 -0.69
N LEU A 143 -9.82 15.07 -1.11
CA LEU A 143 -8.75 15.66 -0.32
C LEU A 143 -8.90 17.19 -0.24
N LEU A 144 -9.18 17.83 -1.38
CA LEU A 144 -9.32 19.29 -1.49
C LEU A 144 -10.64 19.79 -0.90
N GLU A 145 -11.72 19.01 -1.00
CA GLU A 145 -12.99 19.26 -0.31
C GLU A 145 -12.81 19.31 1.20
N LYS A 146 -12.12 18.30 1.77
CA LYS A 146 -11.81 18.27 3.21
C LYS A 146 -10.96 19.45 3.66
N GLU A 147 -9.99 19.86 2.85
CA GLU A 147 -9.17 21.06 3.12
C GLU A 147 -10.02 22.34 3.12
N ALA A 148 -10.97 22.46 2.19
CA ALA A 148 -11.88 23.61 2.11
C ALA A 148 -12.80 23.69 3.33
N GLN A 149 -13.39 22.57 3.74
CA GLN A 149 -14.24 22.48 4.93
C GLN A 149 -13.46 22.82 6.21
N ALA A 150 -12.23 22.32 6.36
CA ALA A 150 -11.38 22.64 7.50
C ALA A 150 -11.01 24.12 7.59
N THR A 151 -10.89 24.81 6.45
CA THR A 151 -10.62 26.26 6.40
C THR A 151 -11.84 27.06 6.85
N GLN A 152 -13.05 26.65 6.44
CA GLN A 152 -14.30 27.31 6.82
C GLN A 152 -14.69 27.09 8.29
N ALA A 153 -14.23 25.99 8.90
CA ALA A 153 -14.49 25.67 10.30
C ALA A 153 -13.56 26.38 11.29
N LYS A 154 -12.57 27.14 10.83
CA LYS A 154 -11.65 27.90 11.69
C LYS A 154 -12.27 29.30 11.97
N PRO A 155 -12.70 29.60 13.21
CA PRO A 155 -13.27 30.89 13.58
C PRO A 155 -12.25 32.03 13.52
#